data_AF-A0A955YRR8-F1
#
_entry.id   AF-A0A955YRR8-F1
#
_cell.length_a   1.000
_cell.length_b   1.000
_cell.length_c   1.000
_cell.angle_alpha   90.00
_cell.angle_beta   90.00
_cell.angle_gamma   90.00
#
_symmetry.space_group_name_H-M   'P 1'
#
loop_
_entity.id
_entity.type
_entity.pdbx_description
1 polymer ?
#
loop_
_entity_poly.entity_id
_entity_poly.type
_entity_poly.pdbx_seq_one_letter_code
_entity_poly.pdbx_strand_id
1 'polypeptide(L)'
;MRCSSCGHTNPPEGIYCQQCGVKLAASDTPPAASPGKKACPRCGGLNPTDMRFCTGCGYAYEKEAARPAASAKPAPKADAPSRLVAVMKDGSDGKHYALGSAQVDLGRAEGDVLLPDDPY
;
A
#
# COMPACT_ATOMS: atom_id res chain seq x y z
N MET A 1 2.56 -30.56 29.29
CA MET A 1 2.65 -31.60 28.24
C MET A 1 4.02 -32.28 28.25
N ARG A 2 4.09 -33.58 27.97
CA ARG A 2 5.37 -34.33 27.99
C ARG A 2 6.00 -34.32 26.60
N CYS A 3 7.29 -34.00 26.53
CA CYS A 3 8.05 -34.01 25.28
C CYS A 3 8.19 -35.44 24.77
N SER A 4 7.79 -35.69 23.52
CA SER A 4 7.92 -37.01 22.87
C SER A 4 9.36 -37.38 22.55
N SER A 5 10.26 -36.39 22.40
CA SER A 5 11.66 -36.64 22.05
C SER A 5 12.56 -36.92 23.25
N CYS A 6 12.34 -36.27 24.41
CA CYS A 6 13.23 -36.39 25.57
C CYS A 6 12.51 -36.71 26.88
N GLY A 7 11.17 -36.79 26.88
CA GLY A 7 10.38 -37.15 28.06
C GLY A 7 10.23 -36.03 29.11
N HIS A 8 10.87 -34.86 28.93
CA HIS A 8 10.75 -33.73 29.85
C HIS A 8 9.32 -33.16 29.89
N THR A 9 8.86 -32.75 31.06
CA THR A 9 7.53 -32.14 31.25
C THR A 9 7.61 -30.64 31.03
N ASN A 10 6.87 -30.15 30.04
CA ASN A 10 6.84 -28.73 29.65
C ASN A 10 5.46 -28.11 29.98
N PRO A 11 5.34 -26.79 30.13
CA PRO A 11 4.06 -26.11 30.26
C PRO A 11 3.17 -26.31 29.01
N PRO A 12 1.82 -26.31 29.14
CA PRO A 12 0.89 -26.56 28.04
C PRO A 12 0.92 -25.50 26.93
N GLU A 13 1.34 -24.28 27.23
CA GLU A 13 1.53 -23.17 26.29
C GLU A 13 2.93 -23.14 25.63
N GLY A 14 3.82 -24.05 26.02
CA GLY A 14 5.18 -24.12 25.50
C GLY A 14 5.22 -24.53 24.02
N ILE A 15 5.81 -23.70 23.16
CA ILE A 15 6.00 -23.99 21.72
C ILE A 15 7.16 -24.97 21.51
N TYR A 16 8.20 -24.89 22.36
CA TYR A 16 9.41 -25.71 22.27
C TYR A 16 9.72 -26.36 23.62
N CYS A 17 10.36 -27.53 23.59
CA CYS A 17 10.82 -28.20 24.79
C CYS A 17 11.98 -27.43 25.41
N GLN A 18 11.84 -27.02 26.68
CA GLN A 18 12.85 -26.23 27.38
C GLN A 18 14.16 -26.99 27.65
N GLN A 19 14.16 -28.32 27.46
CA GLN A 19 15.34 -29.15 27.70
C GLN A 19 16.06 -29.62 26.43
N CYS A 20 15.34 -29.88 25.34
CA CYS A 20 15.95 -30.42 24.10
C CYS A 20 15.67 -29.58 22.85
N GLY A 21 14.88 -28.51 22.95
CA GLY A 21 14.59 -27.59 21.84
C GLY A 21 13.60 -28.10 20.81
N VAL A 22 13.17 -29.37 20.86
CA VAL A 22 12.18 -29.91 19.90
C VAL A 22 10.85 -29.16 20.02
N LYS A 23 10.18 -28.93 18.88
CA LYS A 23 8.84 -28.33 18.86
C LYS A 23 7.83 -29.28 19.51
N LEU A 24 7.07 -28.75 20.46
CA LEU A 24 6.02 -29.51 21.13
C LEU A 24 4.77 -29.50 20.24
N ALA A 25 4.05 -30.62 20.16
CA ALA A 25 2.82 -30.70 19.39
C ALA A 25 1.80 -29.68 19.94
N ALA A 26 1.33 -28.77 19.10
CA ALA A 26 0.38 -27.74 19.53
C ALA A 26 -0.84 -28.40 20.17
N SER A 27 -1.23 -27.94 21.36
CA SER A 27 -2.53 -28.35 21.92
C SER A 27 -3.61 -27.80 21.01
N ASP A 28 -4.37 -28.68 20.36
CA ASP A 28 -5.59 -28.40 19.56
C ASP A 28 -6.75 -27.91 20.44
N THR A 29 -6.47 -27.08 21.45
CA THR A 29 -7.51 -26.24 22.04
C THR A 29 -7.52 -24.98 21.18
N PRO A 30 -8.52 -24.77 20.31
CA PRO A 30 -8.65 -23.49 19.63
C PRO A 30 -8.68 -22.44 20.74
N PRO A 31 -7.79 -21.43 20.75
CA PRO A 31 -8.03 -20.27 21.59
C PRO A 31 -9.43 -19.80 21.20
N ALA A 32 -10.32 -19.73 22.20
CA ALA A 32 -11.68 -19.26 22.03
C ALA A 32 -11.64 -18.06 21.09
N ALA A 33 -12.34 -18.16 19.96
CA ALA A 33 -12.35 -17.15 18.93
C ALA A 33 -12.50 -15.79 19.62
N SER A 34 -11.41 -15.04 19.71
CA SER A 34 -11.48 -13.70 20.27
C SER A 34 -12.36 -12.93 19.29
N PRO A 35 -13.53 -12.43 19.69
CA PRO A 35 -14.36 -11.65 18.79
C PRO A 35 -13.49 -10.50 18.29
N GLY A 36 -13.19 -10.50 16.98
CA GLY A 36 -12.40 -9.44 16.36
C GLY A 36 -11.10 -9.83 15.65
N LYS A 37 -10.77 -11.11 15.40
CA LYS A 37 -9.63 -11.49 14.53
C LYS A 37 -10.05 -12.41 13.36
N LYS A 38 -9.47 -12.20 12.17
CA LYS A 38 -9.62 -12.97 10.93
C LYS A 38 -8.26 -13.45 10.40
N ALA A 39 -8.22 -14.64 9.82
CA ALA A 39 -7.04 -15.13 9.12
C ALA A 39 -6.93 -14.53 7.72
N CYS A 40 -5.72 -14.19 7.29
CA CYS A 40 -5.47 -13.73 5.92
C CYS A 40 -5.60 -14.90 4.93
N PRO A 41 -6.42 -14.80 3.87
CA PRO A 41 -6.53 -15.87 2.88
C PRO A 41 -5.26 -16.02 2.02
N ARG A 42 -4.37 -15.02 2.00
CA ARG A 42 -3.15 -15.03 1.20
C ARG A 42 -1.95 -15.64 1.92
N CYS A 43 -1.77 -15.33 3.21
CA CYS A 43 -0.59 -15.76 3.97
C CYS A 43 -0.90 -16.49 5.29
N GLY A 44 -2.18 -16.62 5.67
CA GLY A 44 -2.58 -17.26 6.93
C GLY A 44 -2.41 -16.39 8.19
N GLY A 45 -1.84 -15.18 8.08
CA GLY A 45 -1.63 -14.31 9.25
C GLY A 45 -2.93 -13.86 9.91
N LEU A 46 -3.00 -13.93 11.24
CA LEU A 46 -4.13 -13.47 12.04
C LEU A 46 -4.12 -11.94 12.18
N ASN A 47 -5.15 -11.28 11.67
CA ASN A 47 -5.32 -9.83 11.69
C ASN A 47 -6.64 -9.45 12.38
N PRO A 48 -6.76 -8.29 13.04
CA PRO A 48 -8.04 -7.77 13.49
C PRO A 48 -9.09 -7.66 12.36
N THR A 49 -10.37 -7.87 12.67
CA THR A 49 -11.45 -7.92 11.67
C THR A 49 -11.71 -6.57 11.01
N ASP A 50 -11.42 -5.47 11.71
CA ASP A 50 -11.53 -4.08 11.26
C ASP A 50 -10.39 -3.64 10.32
N MET A 51 -9.29 -4.41 10.22
CA MET A 51 -8.20 -4.07 9.31
C MET A 51 -8.61 -4.19 7.85
N ARG A 52 -8.27 -3.16 7.05
CA ARG A 52 -8.49 -3.11 5.60
C ARG A 52 -7.43 -3.87 4.80
N PHE A 53 -6.22 -3.98 5.35
CA PHE A 53 -5.08 -4.67 4.73
C PHE A 53 -4.40 -5.63 5.70
N CYS A 54 -3.84 -6.72 5.20
CA CYS A 54 -3.04 -7.66 5.98
C CYS A 54 -1.69 -7.04 6.34
N THR A 55 -1.35 -7.03 7.63
CA THR A 55 -0.05 -6.51 8.12
C THR A 55 1.14 -7.37 7.69
N GLY A 56 0.92 -8.65 7.40
CA GLY A 56 2.00 -9.58 7.02
C GLY A 56 2.32 -9.61 5.52
N CYS A 57 1.33 -9.35 4.65
CA CYS A 57 1.52 -9.49 3.19
C CYS A 57 0.84 -8.42 2.33
N GLY A 58 0.19 -7.42 2.94
CA GLY A 58 -0.49 -6.33 2.23
C GLY A 58 -1.81 -6.68 1.55
N TYR A 59 -2.31 -7.91 1.67
CA TYR A 59 -3.59 -8.31 1.08
C TYR A 59 -4.76 -7.44 1.55
N ALA A 60 -5.49 -6.82 0.63
CA ALA A 60 -6.68 -6.02 0.94
C ALA A 60 -7.90 -6.90 1.23
N TYR A 61 -8.55 -6.70 2.37
CA TYR A 61 -9.73 -7.45 2.80
C TYR A 61 -11.05 -6.90 2.28
N GLU A 62 -11.05 -5.66 1.78
CA GLU A 62 -12.21 -5.09 1.10
C GLU A 62 -12.43 -5.84 -0.20
N LYS A 63 -13.41 -6.75 -0.19
CA LYS A 63 -14.06 -7.25 -1.39
C LYS A 63 -14.64 -6.02 -2.07
N GLU A 64 -14.28 -5.79 -3.32
CA GLU A 64 -14.86 -4.76 -4.17
C GLU A 64 -16.38 -4.99 -4.22
N ALA A 65 -17.11 -4.42 -3.25
CA ALA A 65 -18.51 -4.11 -3.40
C ALA A 65 -18.52 -3.22 -4.62
N ALA A 66 -18.97 -3.82 -5.73
CA ALA A 66 -18.93 -3.29 -7.08
C ALA A 66 -18.58 -1.82 -7.07
N ARG A 67 -17.34 -1.48 -7.48
CA ARG A 67 -17.07 -0.14 -7.97
C ARG A 67 -18.31 0.23 -8.77
N PRO A 68 -19.14 1.21 -8.33
CA PRO A 68 -20.18 1.71 -9.20
C PRO A 68 -19.39 2.06 -10.43
N ALA A 69 -19.66 1.37 -11.55
CA ALA A 69 -18.95 1.55 -12.81
C ALA A 69 -18.76 3.04 -12.90
N ALA A 70 -17.50 3.50 -12.73
CA ALA A 70 -17.24 4.85 -12.29
C ALA A 70 -18.13 5.71 -13.16
N SER A 71 -19.18 6.31 -12.58
CA SER A 71 -19.84 7.43 -13.22
C SER A 71 -18.65 8.29 -13.49
N ALA A 72 -18.24 8.34 -14.77
CA ALA A 72 -17.12 9.13 -15.18
C ALA A 72 -17.45 10.46 -14.53
N LYS A 73 -16.68 10.83 -13.50
CA LYS A 73 -16.74 12.17 -12.97
C LYS A 73 -16.73 12.99 -14.26
N PRO A 74 -17.76 13.82 -14.54
CA PRO A 74 -17.73 14.61 -15.76
C PRO A 74 -16.33 15.19 -15.76
N ALA A 75 -15.53 14.87 -16.79
CA ALA A 75 -14.20 15.42 -16.89
C ALA A 75 -14.37 16.89 -16.53
N PRO A 76 -13.61 17.43 -15.54
CA PRO A 76 -13.78 18.82 -15.19
C PRO A 76 -13.76 19.56 -16.52
N LYS A 77 -14.88 20.21 -16.88
CA LYS A 77 -14.96 20.96 -18.12
C LYS A 77 -13.76 21.89 -18.08
N ALA A 78 -12.78 21.59 -18.91
CA ALA A 78 -11.53 22.32 -18.98
C ALA A 78 -11.82 23.63 -19.71
N ASP A 79 -12.56 24.52 -19.03
CA ASP A 79 -12.94 25.84 -19.55
C ASP A 79 -12.15 26.96 -18.86
N ALA A 80 -11.05 26.60 -18.17
CA ALA A 80 -9.99 27.55 -17.86
C ALA A 80 -8.70 27.05 -18.53
N PRO A 81 -8.10 27.81 -19.45
CA PRO A 81 -6.83 27.43 -20.04
C PRO A 81 -5.80 27.32 -18.92
N SER A 82 -5.18 26.13 -18.78
CA SER A 82 -4.07 25.97 -17.84
C SER A 82 -2.88 26.79 -18.33
N ARG A 83 -2.06 27.34 -17.43
CA ARG A 83 -0.92 28.20 -17.79
C ARG A 83 0.33 27.66 -17.10
N LEU A 84 1.36 27.37 -17.89
CA LEU A 84 2.71 27.11 -17.41
C LEU A 84 3.45 28.44 -17.21
N VAL A 85 4.22 28.57 -16.13
CA VAL A 85 5.03 29.76 -15.85
C VAL A 85 6.47 29.30 -15.65
N ALA A 86 7.40 29.83 -16.44
CA ALA A 86 8.82 29.63 -16.20
C ALA A 86 9.23 30.50 -15.01
N VAL A 87 9.85 29.91 -13.99
CA VAL A 87 10.31 30.65 -12.81
C VAL A 87 11.77 31.02 -13.00
N MET A 88 12.10 32.30 -12.83
CA MET A 88 13.45 32.83 -12.98
C MET A 88 14.32 32.50 -11.76
N LYS A 89 15.64 32.66 -11.88
CA LYS A 89 16.61 32.38 -10.79
C LYS A 89 16.34 33.18 -9.51
N ASP A 90 15.78 34.38 -9.63
CA ASP A 90 15.40 35.25 -8.50
C ASP A 90 14.04 34.87 -7.88
N GLY A 91 13.39 33.82 -8.38
CA GLY A 91 12.08 33.36 -7.92
C GLY A 91 10.90 34.13 -8.51
N SER A 92 11.15 35.08 -9.41
CA SER A 92 10.08 35.81 -10.10
C SER A 92 9.45 34.99 -11.23
N ASP A 93 8.22 35.34 -11.57
CA ASP A 93 7.54 34.81 -12.74
C ASP A 93 8.23 35.32 -14.02
N GLY A 94 8.72 34.38 -14.82
CA GLY A 94 9.27 34.60 -16.14
C GLY A 94 8.21 34.44 -17.23
N LYS A 95 8.57 33.82 -18.35
CA LYS A 95 7.66 33.64 -19.49
C LYS A 95 6.53 32.68 -19.14
N HIS A 96 5.33 32.98 -19.61
CA HIS A 96 4.18 32.12 -19.40
C HIS A 96 3.65 31.54 -20.72
N TYR A 97 3.19 30.30 -20.66
CA TYR A 97 2.75 29.51 -21.81
C TYR A 97 1.34 28.97 -21.56
N ALA A 98 0.45 29.14 -22.54
CA ALA A 98 -0.89 28.58 -22.47
C ALA A 98 -0.85 27.07 -22.78
N LEU A 99 -1.45 26.26 -21.91
CA LEU A 99 -1.60 24.81 -22.08
C LEU A 99 -3.02 24.54 -22.58
N GLY A 100 -3.15 24.47 -23.91
CA GLY A 100 -4.43 24.28 -24.59
C GLY A 100 -4.61 22.89 -25.22
N SER A 101 -3.54 22.11 -25.34
CA SER A 101 -3.53 20.78 -25.94
C SER A 101 -3.50 19.68 -24.88
N ALA A 102 -3.88 18.46 -25.29
CA ALA A 102 -3.85 17.28 -24.41
C ALA A 102 -2.41 16.85 -24.03
N GLN A 103 -1.42 17.21 -24.85
CA GLN A 103 0.01 17.01 -24.61
C GLN A 103 0.76 18.28 -25.03
N VAL A 104 1.78 18.65 -24.25
CA VAL A 104 2.69 19.76 -24.52
C VAL A 104 4.09 19.27 -24.20
N ASP A 105 4.95 19.21 -25.20
CA ASP A 105 6.33 18.76 -25.05
C ASP A 105 7.23 19.94 -24.68
N LEU A 106 7.99 19.82 -23.59
CA LEU A 106 8.90 20.85 -23.09
C LEU A 106 10.34 20.48 -23.48
N GLY A 107 11.14 21.46 -23.89
CA GLY A 107 12.55 21.20 -24.14
C GLY A 107 13.41 22.45 -24.29
N ARG A 108 14.72 22.23 -24.41
CA ARG A 108 15.71 23.31 -24.54
C ARG A 108 15.76 23.89 -25.96
N ALA A 109 15.78 22.99 -26.94
CA ALA A 109 15.91 23.32 -28.37
C ALA A 109 14.76 22.75 -29.23
N GLU A 110 14.00 21.81 -28.68
CA GLU A 110 12.92 21.09 -29.37
C GLU A 110 11.68 20.99 -28.46
N GLY A 111 10.51 20.77 -29.05
CA GLY A 111 9.21 20.72 -28.35
C GLY A 111 8.33 21.96 -28.60
N ASP A 112 7.16 21.97 -27.96
CA ASP A 112 6.15 23.04 -28.07
C ASP A 112 6.52 24.28 -27.25
N VAL A 113 7.15 24.06 -26.08
CA VAL A 113 7.63 25.12 -25.20
C VAL A 113 9.14 25.00 -25.04
N LEU A 114 9.84 26.03 -25.51
CA LEU A 114 11.30 26.11 -25.43
C LEU A 114 11.75 26.89 -24.19
N LEU A 115 12.61 26.27 -23.39
CA LEU A 115 13.31 26.88 -22.26
C LEU A 115 14.83 26.86 -22.52
N PRO A 116 15.34 27.68 -23.44
CA PRO A 116 16.75 27.62 -23.84
C PRO A 116 17.71 27.98 -22.70
N ASP A 117 17.28 28.89 -21.83
CA ASP A 117 18.07 29.44 -20.71
C ASP A 117 17.87 28.69 -19.38
N ASP A 118 17.01 27.67 -19.33
CA ASP A 118 16.85 26.84 -18.13
C ASP A 118 18.10 25.97 -17.94
N PRO A 119 18.87 26.10 -16.85
CA PRO A 119 20.13 25.38 -16.69
C PRO A 119 19.98 23.87 -16.44
N TYR A 120 18.77 23.37 -16.18
CA TYR A 120 18.49 21.96 -15.91
C TYR A 120 17.70 21.28 -17.04
#